data_AF-A0A0Q6WKV8-F1
#
_entry.id   AF-A0A0Q6WKV8-F1
#
_cell.length_a   1.000
_cell.length_b   1.000
_cell.length_c   1.000
_cell.angle_alpha   90.00
_cell.angle_beta   90.00
_cell.angle_gamma   90.00
#
_symmetry.space_group_name_H-M   'P 1'
#
loop_
_entity.id
_entity.type
_entity.pdbx_description
1 polymer ?
#
loop_
_entity_poly.entity_id
_entity_poly.type
_entity_poly.pdbx_seq_one_letter_code
_entity_poly.pdbx_strand_id
1 'polypeptide(L)'
;MGSAARLTRHFWPLGLLPALAAAEPLPTDPLERQCWLSHTAQRTALDLREPVSVHFSNVKTGYRVRSPLWVEFGIRGMGVIPAGNANEKAGHHHILIDTPLPRDHTAPIPFSNTHKHFGKAQTGTEIDLPPGRHTMRLLFADHAHKPYFVFSNEIAIEVVGKRADAPAPKVVAGDRDSCEAWYEDLRAAPRASAGREVYVKNLRDEEAVSSPFTLSLGVLGAGLGVAPAGTAIKDTGHFRLSFAPKGGGNAVRQNLVDGRTEAIVDLPLGEYEAVVSLHDGAGEFLLKAAPLKFSVTRHDR
;
A
#
# COMPACT_ATOMS: atom_id res chain seq x y z
N MET A 1 -66.64 -18.63 -33.35
CA MET A 1 -66.04 -17.33 -33.00
C MET A 1 -65.64 -17.38 -31.53
N GLY A 2 -64.35 -17.53 -31.23
CA GLY A 2 -63.84 -17.60 -29.86
C GLY A 2 -62.34 -17.35 -29.87
N SER A 3 -61.95 -16.12 -29.52
CA SER A 3 -60.57 -15.64 -29.50
C SER A 3 -59.91 -16.04 -28.18
N ALA A 4 -58.77 -16.72 -28.23
CA ALA A 4 -57.92 -16.99 -27.07
C ALA A 4 -56.64 -16.14 -27.19
N ALA A 5 -56.55 -15.09 -26.37
CA ALA A 5 -55.39 -14.22 -26.28
C ALA A 5 -54.25 -14.91 -25.51
N ARG A 6 -53.08 -15.06 -26.14
CA ARG A 6 -51.82 -15.48 -25.49
C ARG A 6 -51.19 -14.28 -24.79
N LEU A 7 -51.18 -14.27 -23.46
CA LEU A 7 -50.36 -13.35 -22.68
C LEU A 7 -48.89 -13.83 -22.67
N THR A 8 -48.01 -13.11 -23.35
CA THR A 8 -46.56 -13.24 -23.23
C THR A 8 -46.07 -12.49 -21.99
N ARG A 9 -45.84 -13.19 -20.88
CA ARG A 9 -45.14 -12.63 -19.71
C ARG A 9 -43.69 -12.33 -20.08
N HIS A 10 -43.34 -11.05 -20.14
CA HIS A 10 -41.97 -10.60 -20.27
C HIS A 10 -41.31 -10.65 -18.89
N PHE A 11 -40.39 -11.59 -18.70
CA PHE A 11 -39.47 -11.57 -17.56
C PHE A 11 -38.41 -10.51 -17.85
N TRP A 12 -38.44 -9.42 -17.09
CA TRP A 12 -37.30 -8.51 -17.01
C TRP A 12 -36.27 -9.11 -16.05
N PRO A 13 -34.99 -9.28 -16.44
CA PRO A 13 -33.96 -9.63 -15.49
C PRO A 13 -33.70 -8.40 -14.62
N LEU A 14 -33.83 -8.54 -13.30
CA LEU A 14 -33.26 -7.57 -12.37
C LEU A 14 -31.74 -7.58 -12.60
N GLY A 15 -31.23 -6.52 -13.23
CA GLY A 15 -29.79 -6.29 -13.30
C GLY A 15 -29.25 -6.08 -11.88
N LEU A 16 -28.32 -6.94 -11.45
CA LEU A 16 -27.47 -6.66 -10.30
C LEU A 16 -26.65 -5.42 -10.63
N LEU A 17 -26.95 -4.32 -9.92
CA LEU A 17 -26.09 -3.14 -9.91
C LEU A 17 -24.69 -3.59 -9.43
N PRO A 18 -23.60 -3.23 -10.12
CA PRO A 18 -22.27 -3.51 -9.64
C PRO A 18 -22.10 -2.76 -8.31
N ALA A 19 -21.76 -3.49 -7.25
CA ALA A 19 -21.36 -2.87 -5.99
C ALA A 19 -20.23 -1.88 -6.29
N LEU A 20 -20.42 -0.61 -5.93
CA LEU A 20 -19.34 0.38 -6.00
C LEU A 20 -18.16 -0.18 -5.20
N ALA A 21 -17.01 -0.31 -5.86
CA ALA A 21 -15.78 -0.71 -5.18
C ALA A 21 -15.52 0.30 -4.04
N ALA A 22 -15.61 -0.18 -2.79
CA ALA A 22 -15.24 0.56 -1.59
C ALA A 22 -13.77 0.27 -1.26
N ALA A 23 -13.13 1.17 -0.51
CA ALA A 23 -11.81 0.87 0.06
C ALA A 23 -11.89 -0.39 0.92
N GLU A 24 -10.74 -1.02 1.19
CA GLU A 24 -10.72 -2.26 1.96
C GLU A 24 -11.43 -2.06 3.30
N PRO A 25 -12.51 -2.82 3.60
CA PRO A 25 -13.30 -2.59 4.80
C PRO A 25 -12.57 -3.11 6.04
N LEU A 26 -12.91 -2.54 7.20
CA LEU A 26 -12.54 -3.14 8.48
C LEU A 26 -13.01 -4.61 8.56
N PRO A 27 -12.26 -5.48 9.27
CA PRO A 27 -12.68 -6.87 9.48
C PRO A 27 -14.12 -6.95 10.01
N THR A 28 -14.88 -7.93 9.52
CA THR A 28 -16.27 -8.12 9.96
C THR A 28 -16.35 -8.82 11.31
N ASP A 29 -15.41 -9.72 11.60
CA ASP A 29 -15.29 -10.35 12.90
C ASP A 29 -14.90 -9.31 13.98
N PRO A 30 -15.62 -9.24 15.12
CA PRO A 30 -15.37 -8.23 16.14
C PRO A 30 -13.97 -8.30 16.78
N LEU A 31 -13.42 -9.50 16.97
CA LEU A 31 -12.10 -9.67 17.60
C LEU A 31 -10.99 -9.27 16.63
N GLU A 32 -11.12 -9.69 15.36
CA GLU A 32 -10.23 -9.25 14.27
C GLU A 32 -10.29 -7.73 14.07
N ARG A 33 -11.49 -7.14 14.10
CA ARG A 33 -11.68 -5.68 14.00
C ARG A 33 -10.99 -4.97 15.16
N GLN A 34 -11.20 -5.42 16.40
CA GLN A 34 -10.55 -4.85 17.58
C GLN A 34 -9.03 -4.95 17.47
N CYS A 35 -8.51 -6.11 17.05
CA CYS A 35 -7.09 -6.34 16.85
C CYS A 35 -6.51 -5.38 15.79
N TRP A 36 -7.18 -5.23 14.64
CA TRP A 36 -6.78 -4.26 13.60
C TRP A 36 -6.71 -2.83 14.13
N LEU A 37 -7.77 -2.39 14.82
CA LEU A 37 -7.89 -1.03 15.33
C LEU A 37 -6.87 -0.72 16.43
N SER A 38 -6.49 -1.71 17.24
CA SER A 38 -5.43 -1.53 18.25
C SER A 38 -4.06 -1.15 17.65
N HIS A 39 -3.87 -1.43 16.36
CA HIS A 39 -2.65 -1.14 15.62
C HIS A 39 -2.72 0.13 14.76
N THR A 40 -3.85 0.85 14.73
CA THR A 40 -4.05 2.03 13.88
C THR A 40 -3.00 3.11 14.15
N ALA A 41 -2.82 3.50 15.41
CA ALA A 41 -1.85 4.51 15.80
C ALA A 41 -0.42 4.17 15.31
N GLN A 42 -0.04 2.89 15.33
CA GLN A 42 1.27 2.44 14.86
C GLN A 42 1.38 2.46 13.32
N ARG A 43 0.30 2.14 12.59
CA ARG A 43 0.27 2.14 11.12
C ARG A 43 0.26 3.54 10.51
N THR A 44 -0.31 4.50 11.23
CA THR A 44 -0.51 5.87 10.76
C THR A 44 0.43 6.87 11.43
N ALA A 45 1.34 6.38 12.29
CA ALA A 45 2.31 7.21 12.99
C ALA A 45 3.12 8.11 12.05
N LEU A 46 3.42 9.31 12.51
CA LEU A 46 4.43 10.14 11.87
C LEU A 46 5.81 9.60 12.22
N ASP A 47 6.62 9.31 11.20
CA ASP A 47 8.06 9.28 11.35
C ASP A 47 8.56 10.67 10.97
N LEU A 48 9.26 11.35 11.88
CA LEU A 48 9.90 12.66 11.66
C LEU A 48 11.41 12.61 11.93
N ARG A 49 11.98 11.42 12.15
CA ARG A 49 13.38 11.26 12.59
C ARG A 49 14.38 11.60 11.49
N GLU A 50 14.17 11.03 10.30
CA GLU A 50 15.07 11.17 9.16
C GLU A 50 14.42 11.94 8.01
N PRO A 51 15.05 12.96 7.43
CA PRO A 51 14.45 13.71 6.32
C PRO A 51 14.25 12.85 5.07
N VAL A 52 15.12 11.85 4.86
CA VAL A 52 15.05 10.88 3.76
C VAL A 52 15.17 9.47 4.32
N SER A 53 14.21 8.60 4.02
CA SER A 53 14.22 7.22 4.51
C SER A 53 13.40 6.29 3.63
N VAL A 54 13.85 5.04 3.49
CA VAL A 54 13.04 3.93 2.96
C VAL A 54 12.73 2.92 4.05
N HIS A 55 11.56 2.29 3.97
CA HIS A 55 11.11 1.32 4.96
C HIS A 55 10.06 0.37 4.38
N PHE A 56 9.91 -0.81 4.99
CA PHE A 56 8.78 -1.69 4.69
C PHE A 56 7.53 -1.15 5.39
N SER A 57 6.47 -0.86 4.64
CA SER A 57 5.25 -0.24 5.19
C SER A 57 4.35 -1.24 5.94
N ASN A 58 4.50 -2.55 5.68
CA ASN A 58 3.61 -3.59 6.19
C ASN A 58 4.27 -4.70 7.01
N VAL A 59 5.55 -5.00 6.81
CA VAL A 59 6.28 -6.05 7.53
C VAL A 59 7.39 -5.48 8.41
N LYS A 60 7.62 -6.09 9.57
CA LYS A 60 8.59 -5.62 10.58
C LYS A 60 9.43 -6.78 11.12
N THR A 61 10.52 -6.44 11.80
CA THR A 61 11.33 -7.45 12.49
C THR A 61 10.49 -8.19 13.53
N GLY A 62 10.67 -9.50 13.65
CA GLY A 62 9.91 -10.37 14.56
C GLY A 62 8.65 -10.98 13.94
N TYR A 63 8.15 -10.47 12.82
CA TYR A 63 6.90 -10.96 12.23
C TYR A 63 6.99 -12.43 11.81
N ARG A 64 5.97 -13.20 12.17
CA ARG A 64 5.73 -14.59 11.76
C ARG A 64 4.68 -14.59 10.65
N VAL A 65 5.10 -14.91 9.43
CA VAL A 65 4.28 -14.74 8.21
C VAL A 65 4.24 -16.02 7.38
N ARG A 66 3.25 -16.15 6.50
CA ARG A 66 3.18 -17.25 5.54
C ARG A 66 3.55 -16.79 4.12
N SER A 67 4.08 -17.73 3.32
CA SER A 67 4.51 -17.50 1.92
C SER A 67 3.43 -17.89 0.89
N PRO A 68 3.30 -17.20 -0.25
CA PRO A 68 3.99 -15.97 -0.60
C PRO A 68 3.53 -14.80 0.27
N LEU A 69 4.41 -13.84 0.49
CA LEU A 69 4.14 -12.63 1.26
C LEU A 69 4.13 -11.39 0.36
N TRP A 70 3.14 -10.53 0.55
CA TRP A 70 3.14 -9.19 0.01
C TRP A 70 3.99 -8.28 0.89
N VAL A 71 4.88 -7.50 0.26
CA VAL A 71 5.69 -6.49 0.94
C VAL A 71 5.47 -5.13 0.28
N GLU A 72 5.32 -4.10 1.08
CA GLU A 72 5.03 -2.75 0.64
C GLU A 72 6.22 -1.83 0.93
N PHE A 73 6.52 -0.95 -0.02
CA PHE A 73 7.65 -0.04 0.05
C PHE A 73 7.18 1.36 0.45
N GLY A 74 7.86 1.96 1.41
CA GLY A 74 7.73 3.37 1.75
C GLY A 74 9.01 4.13 1.39
N ILE A 75 8.85 5.37 0.95
CA ILE A 75 9.93 6.35 0.76
C ILE A 75 9.44 7.71 1.23
N ARG A 76 10.27 8.37 2.04
CA ARG A 76 10.09 9.75 2.48
C ARG A 76 11.26 10.59 2.01
N GLY A 77 10.98 11.85 1.66
CA GLY A 77 11.99 12.83 1.24
C GLY A 77 12.48 12.71 -0.21
N MET A 78 12.09 11.64 -0.92
CA MET A 78 12.39 11.44 -2.34
C MET A 78 11.17 10.87 -3.09
N GLY A 79 11.16 11.05 -4.40
CA GLY A 79 10.17 10.45 -5.30
C GLY A 79 10.57 9.05 -5.77
N VAL A 80 9.62 8.32 -6.33
CA VAL A 80 9.88 7.08 -7.07
C VAL A 80 9.76 7.35 -8.57
N ILE A 81 10.67 6.82 -9.37
CA ILE A 81 10.70 6.92 -10.83
C ILE A 81 11.28 5.63 -11.43
N PRO A 82 10.84 5.17 -12.61
CA PRO A 82 11.41 3.98 -13.23
C PRO A 82 12.90 4.13 -13.54
N ALA A 83 13.64 3.02 -13.42
CA ALA A 83 15.04 2.92 -13.82
C ALA A 83 15.25 3.38 -15.27
N GLY A 84 16.44 3.87 -15.58
CA GLY A 84 16.79 4.48 -16.87
C GLY A 84 16.36 5.94 -17.04
N ASN A 85 15.55 6.48 -16.12
CA ASN A 85 15.10 7.88 -16.16
C ASN A 85 15.80 8.69 -15.07
N ALA A 86 16.80 9.49 -15.46
CA ALA A 86 17.58 10.27 -14.51
C ALA A 86 16.73 11.35 -13.82
N ASN A 87 16.82 11.41 -12.49
CA ASN A 87 16.23 12.44 -11.66
C ASN A 87 17.05 12.57 -10.37
N GLU A 88 17.38 13.79 -9.95
CA GLU A 88 18.24 14.00 -8.77
C GLU A 88 17.53 13.70 -7.44
N LYS A 89 16.20 13.76 -7.42
CA LYS A 89 15.37 13.63 -6.21
C LYS A 89 14.44 12.41 -6.26
N ALA A 90 14.63 11.52 -7.22
CA ALA A 90 13.83 10.32 -7.36
C ALA A 90 14.66 9.11 -7.80
N GLY A 91 14.23 7.93 -7.40
CA GLY A 91 14.90 6.67 -7.70
C GLY A 91 13.93 5.50 -7.68
N HIS A 92 14.43 4.30 -7.43
CA HIS A 92 13.58 3.12 -7.31
C HIS A 92 14.07 2.14 -6.24
N HIS A 93 13.15 1.27 -5.84
CA HIS A 93 13.37 0.32 -4.76
C HIS A 93 14.12 -0.93 -5.22
N HIS A 94 14.89 -1.48 -4.28
CA HIS A 94 15.48 -2.81 -4.32
C HIS A 94 15.22 -3.48 -2.98
N ILE A 95 15.18 -4.81 -2.99
CA ILE A 95 15.18 -5.61 -1.76
C ILE A 95 16.41 -6.49 -1.75
N LEU A 96 17.15 -6.43 -0.65
CA LEU A 96 18.20 -7.37 -0.29
C LEU A 96 17.57 -8.45 0.59
N ILE A 97 17.70 -9.71 0.18
CA ILE A 97 17.17 -10.88 0.91
C ILE A 97 18.36 -11.76 1.31
N ASP A 98 18.51 -12.00 2.61
CA ASP A 98 19.58 -12.85 3.18
C ASP A 98 20.98 -12.47 2.69
N THR A 99 21.21 -11.17 2.44
CA THR A 99 22.48 -10.65 1.93
C THR A 99 22.79 -9.28 2.54
N PRO A 100 24.07 -8.99 2.85
CA PRO A 100 24.45 -7.67 3.34
C PRO A 100 24.31 -6.59 2.25
N LEU A 101 24.42 -5.34 2.65
CA LEU A 101 24.55 -4.21 1.73
C LEU A 101 25.76 -4.39 0.80
N PRO A 102 25.66 -3.98 -0.48
CA PRO A 102 26.80 -3.89 -1.37
C PRO A 102 27.90 -3.02 -0.77
N ARG A 103 29.16 -3.50 -0.81
CA ARG A 103 30.34 -2.78 -0.29
C ARG A 103 30.74 -1.59 -1.16
N ASP A 104 30.53 -1.71 -2.47
CA ASP A 104 30.77 -0.63 -3.43
C ASP A 104 29.46 0.11 -3.69
N HIS A 105 29.41 1.37 -3.27
CA HIS A 105 28.23 2.23 -3.41
C HIS A 105 28.23 3.01 -4.73
N THR A 106 29.28 2.89 -5.54
CA THR A 106 29.44 3.59 -6.82
C THR A 106 29.09 2.68 -8.01
N ALA A 107 29.17 1.37 -7.81
CA ALA A 107 28.76 0.35 -8.78
C ALA A 107 27.25 0.12 -8.75
N PRO A 108 26.65 -0.27 -9.90
CA PRO A 108 25.28 -0.75 -9.95
C PRO A 108 25.07 -1.95 -9.03
N ILE A 109 23.88 -2.03 -8.41
CA ILE A 109 23.47 -3.18 -7.62
C ILE A 109 23.48 -4.44 -8.50
N PRO A 110 24.12 -5.55 -8.08
CA PRO A 110 24.15 -6.77 -8.85
C PRO A 110 22.75 -7.34 -9.11
N PHE A 111 22.53 -7.94 -10.28
CA PHE A 111 21.34 -8.74 -10.54
C PHE A 111 21.55 -10.16 -10.01
N SER A 112 20.78 -10.55 -9.00
CA SER A 112 20.87 -11.88 -8.41
C SER A 112 19.57 -12.27 -7.72
N ASN A 113 19.48 -13.50 -7.22
CA ASN A 113 18.31 -13.95 -6.47
C ASN A 113 18.15 -13.23 -5.12
N THR A 114 19.25 -12.75 -4.53
CA THR A 114 19.26 -12.04 -3.25
C THR A 114 19.13 -10.53 -3.39
N HIS A 115 19.28 -9.99 -4.61
CA HIS A 115 19.13 -8.57 -4.92
C HIS A 115 17.97 -8.40 -5.90
N LYS A 116 16.76 -8.18 -5.38
CA LYS A 116 15.55 -7.99 -6.20
C LYS A 116 15.44 -6.52 -6.64
N HIS A 117 15.12 -6.31 -7.91
CA HIS A 117 15.08 -5.00 -8.56
C HIS A 117 13.63 -4.58 -8.85
N PHE A 118 13.25 -3.38 -8.44
CA PHE A 118 11.93 -2.80 -8.68
C PHE A 118 12.03 -1.53 -9.54
N GLY A 119 12.71 -1.68 -10.68
CA GLY A 119 12.98 -0.60 -11.64
C GLY A 119 11.78 -0.10 -12.44
N LYS A 120 10.57 -0.62 -12.23
CA LYS A 120 9.33 -0.10 -12.85
C LYS A 120 8.60 0.89 -11.93
N ALA A 121 9.28 1.38 -10.89
CA ALA A 121 8.69 2.21 -9.84
C ALA A 121 7.52 1.55 -9.12
N GLN A 122 7.68 0.26 -8.80
CA GLN A 122 6.71 -0.47 -7.99
C GLN A 122 6.69 0.07 -6.55
N THR A 123 5.54 -0.06 -5.90
CA THR A 123 5.33 0.39 -4.50
C THR A 123 5.14 -0.78 -3.52
N GLY A 124 5.24 -2.00 -4.04
CA GLY A 124 5.18 -3.26 -3.31
C GLY A 124 5.38 -4.43 -4.27
N THR A 125 5.57 -5.63 -3.72
CA THR A 125 5.73 -6.85 -4.50
C THR A 125 5.32 -8.08 -3.71
N GLU A 126 5.09 -9.18 -4.42
CA GLU A 126 4.99 -10.51 -3.83
C GLU A 126 6.38 -11.15 -3.80
N ILE A 127 6.73 -11.73 -2.66
CA ILE A 127 7.96 -12.52 -2.48
C ILE A 127 7.54 -13.92 -2.07
N ASP A 128 8.11 -14.92 -2.75
CA ASP A 128 8.02 -16.31 -2.32
C ASP A 128 9.33 -16.70 -1.62
N LEU A 129 9.23 -16.96 -0.32
CA LEU A 129 10.34 -17.41 0.53
C LEU A 129 10.03 -18.81 1.09
N PRO A 130 11.04 -19.70 1.20
CA PRO A 130 10.84 -20.97 1.88
C PRO A 130 10.56 -20.75 3.38
N PRO A 131 9.99 -21.75 4.09
CA PRO A 131 9.87 -21.69 5.53
C PRO A 131 11.23 -21.54 6.21
N GLY A 132 11.34 -20.66 7.20
CA GLY A 132 12.58 -20.36 7.89
C GLY A 132 12.74 -18.89 8.27
N ARG A 133 13.89 -18.57 8.88
CA ARG A 133 14.27 -17.19 9.20
C ARG A 133 14.89 -16.54 7.98
N HIS A 134 14.43 -15.33 7.66
CA HIS A 134 14.95 -14.53 6.55
C HIS A 134 15.22 -13.10 7.00
N THR A 135 16.29 -12.48 6.47
CA THR A 135 16.50 -11.04 6.59
C THR A 135 16.13 -10.33 5.31
N MET A 136 15.54 -9.13 5.45
CA MET A 136 15.22 -8.27 4.33
C MET A 136 15.62 -6.82 4.62
N ARG A 137 16.11 -6.13 3.59
CA ARG A 137 16.41 -4.69 3.64
C ARG A 137 16.00 -4.02 2.34
N LEU A 138 15.34 -2.86 2.43
CA LEU A 138 15.14 -2.00 1.27
C LEU A 138 16.40 -1.18 1.00
N LEU A 139 16.73 -1.03 -0.27
CA LEU A 139 17.80 -0.17 -0.75
C LEU A 139 17.28 0.70 -1.90
N PHE A 140 17.47 2.02 -1.78
CA PHE A 140 17.05 2.98 -2.80
C PHE A 140 18.22 3.33 -3.70
N ALA A 141 17.98 3.39 -5.01
CA ALA A 141 19.00 3.65 -6.00
C ALA A 141 18.53 4.56 -7.13
N ASP A 142 19.48 5.15 -7.83
CA ASP A 142 19.25 6.03 -8.97
C ASP A 142 18.79 5.27 -10.22
N HIS A 143 18.61 6.00 -11.31
CA HIS A 143 18.24 5.46 -12.62
C HIS A 143 19.18 4.37 -13.17
N ALA A 144 20.44 4.32 -12.73
CA ALA A 144 21.45 3.35 -13.15
C ALA A 144 21.63 2.20 -12.14
N HIS A 145 20.71 2.07 -11.16
CA HIS A 145 20.79 1.13 -10.05
C HIS A 145 21.99 1.38 -9.12
N LYS A 146 22.53 2.60 -9.09
CA LYS A 146 23.58 2.97 -8.13
C LYS A 146 22.95 3.44 -6.83
N PRO A 147 23.32 2.85 -5.67
CA PRO A 147 22.71 3.19 -4.40
C PRO A 147 22.83 4.69 -4.05
N TYR A 148 21.75 5.30 -3.58
CA TYR A 148 21.82 6.59 -2.89
C TYR A 148 22.37 6.48 -1.46
N PHE A 149 22.66 5.25 -1.02
CA PHE A 149 22.91 4.88 0.39
C PHE A 149 21.75 5.25 1.33
N VAL A 150 20.55 5.37 0.76
CA VAL A 150 19.27 5.44 1.48
C VAL A 150 18.73 4.02 1.57
N PHE A 151 18.75 3.44 2.77
CA PHE A 151 18.30 2.06 3.02
C PHE A 151 17.53 1.96 4.33
N SER A 152 16.75 0.88 4.46
CA SER A 152 16.00 0.62 5.68
C SER A 152 16.87 -0.06 6.73
N ASN A 153 16.43 -0.03 7.99
CA ASN A 153 16.84 -1.05 8.95
C ASN A 153 16.62 -2.44 8.33
N GLU A 154 17.51 -3.38 8.64
CA GLU A 154 17.28 -4.78 8.27
C GLU A 154 16.18 -5.33 9.18
N ILE A 155 15.21 -6.01 8.59
CA ILE A 155 14.16 -6.73 9.31
C ILE A 155 14.45 -8.22 9.24
N ALA A 156 14.20 -8.93 10.35
CA ALA A 156 14.23 -10.39 10.38
C ALA A 156 12.80 -10.91 10.54
N ILE A 157 12.34 -11.72 9.60
CA ILE A 157 11.01 -12.36 9.64
C ILE A 157 11.17 -13.87 9.77
N GLU A 158 10.12 -14.53 10.26
CA GLU A 158 10.00 -15.99 10.26
C GLU A 158 8.87 -16.40 9.31
N VAL A 159 9.23 -17.09 8.23
CA VAL A 159 8.24 -17.70 7.33
C VAL A 159 7.83 -19.04 7.94
N VAL A 160 6.59 -19.13 8.44
CA VAL A 160 6.12 -20.30 9.20
C VAL A 160 5.63 -21.45 8.31
N GLY A 161 5.37 -21.18 7.03
CA GLY A 161 4.81 -22.16 6.09
C GLY A 161 4.21 -21.51 4.85
N LYS A 162 3.67 -22.30 3.93
CA LYS A 162 2.93 -21.77 2.79
C LYS A 162 1.49 -21.45 3.18
N ARG A 163 0.94 -20.39 2.61
CA ARG A 163 -0.47 -19.99 2.77
C ARG A 163 -1.44 -21.06 2.28
N ALA A 164 -1.03 -21.86 1.30
CA ALA A 164 -1.83 -22.96 0.74
C ALA A 164 -1.93 -24.17 1.67
N ASP A 165 -1.00 -24.34 2.62
CA ASP A 165 -0.89 -25.55 3.42
C ASP A 165 -1.78 -25.52 4.68
N ALA A 166 -2.20 -24.33 5.12
CA ALA A 166 -2.98 -24.15 6.34
C ALA A 166 -3.90 -22.92 6.24
N PRO A 167 -5.06 -22.92 6.93
CA PRO A 167 -5.92 -21.74 7.01
C PRO A 167 -5.18 -20.55 7.64
N ALA A 168 -5.68 -19.33 7.37
CA ALA A 168 -5.17 -18.14 8.04
C ALA A 168 -5.36 -18.24 9.56
N PRO A 169 -4.43 -17.69 10.37
CA PRO A 169 -4.65 -17.55 11.80
C PRO A 169 -5.95 -16.80 12.09
N LYS A 170 -6.48 -16.97 13.29
CA LYS A 170 -7.70 -16.31 13.75
C LYS A 170 -7.47 -15.72 15.12
N VAL A 171 -8.12 -14.60 15.42
CA VAL A 171 -8.10 -14.02 16.77
C VAL A 171 -9.01 -14.84 17.67
N VAL A 172 -8.47 -15.29 18.79
CA VAL A 172 -9.14 -16.12 19.78
C VAL A 172 -9.34 -15.30 21.05
N ALA A 173 -10.56 -15.30 21.59
CA ALA A 173 -10.89 -14.55 22.80
C ALA A 173 -10.03 -15.01 23.98
N GLY A 174 -9.37 -14.06 24.65
CA GLY A 174 -8.49 -14.32 25.80
C GLY A 174 -7.05 -14.72 25.44
N ASP A 175 -6.75 -14.94 24.16
CA ASP A 175 -5.40 -15.23 23.68
C ASP A 175 -4.83 -13.99 22.97
N ARG A 176 -3.92 -13.29 23.63
CA ARG A 176 -3.29 -12.08 23.07
C ARG A 176 -2.38 -12.40 21.88
N ASP A 177 -1.73 -13.56 21.89
CA ASP A 177 -0.77 -13.94 20.85
C ASP A 177 -1.49 -14.25 19.54
N SER A 178 -2.74 -14.69 19.61
CA SER A 178 -3.60 -14.90 18.44
C SER A 178 -3.88 -13.62 17.66
N CYS A 179 -3.95 -12.45 18.32
CA CYS A 179 -4.12 -11.16 17.67
C CYS A 179 -2.86 -10.79 16.88
N GLU A 180 -1.68 -10.89 17.48
CA GLU A 180 -0.42 -10.63 16.80
C GLU A 180 -0.23 -11.59 15.61
N ALA A 181 -0.40 -12.89 15.80
CA ALA A 181 -0.25 -13.87 14.72
C ALA A 181 -1.21 -13.64 13.54
N TRP A 182 -2.47 -13.29 13.83
CA TRP A 182 -3.43 -12.89 12.80
C TRP A 182 -3.04 -11.60 12.10
N TYR A 183 -2.64 -10.58 12.85
CA TYR A 183 -2.30 -9.28 12.32
C TYR A 183 -1.06 -9.31 11.44
N GLU A 184 0.02 -9.94 11.90
CA GLU A 184 1.27 -10.11 11.16
C GLU A 184 1.04 -10.86 9.83
N ASP A 185 0.29 -11.96 9.87
CA ASP A 185 -0.03 -12.73 8.66
C ASP A 185 -0.90 -11.96 7.67
N LEU A 186 -1.91 -11.23 8.17
CA LEU A 186 -2.82 -10.42 7.36
C LEU A 186 -2.07 -9.27 6.69
N ARG A 187 -1.20 -8.56 7.41
CA ARG A 187 -0.41 -7.46 6.84
C ARG A 187 0.50 -7.91 5.70
N ALA A 188 0.93 -9.16 5.71
CA ALA A 188 1.79 -9.77 4.70
C ALA A 188 1.00 -10.56 3.63
N ALA A 189 -0.33 -10.56 3.66
CA ALA A 189 -1.13 -11.35 2.71
C ALA A 189 -1.10 -10.75 1.29
N PRO A 190 -0.94 -11.58 0.24
CA PRO A 190 -1.13 -11.16 -1.15
C PRO A 190 -2.44 -10.39 -1.35
N ARG A 191 -2.36 -9.27 -2.07
CA ARG A 191 -3.56 -8.52 -2.46
C ARG A 191 -4.34 -9.30 -3.50
N ALA A 192 -5.67 -9.35 -3.37
CA ALA A 192 -6.55 -10.09 -4.27
C ALA A 192 -6.82 -9.42 -5.63
N SER A 193 -6.10 -8.33 -5.97
CA SER A 193 -6.38 -7.55 -7.17
C SER A 193 -5.98 -8.30 -8.45
N ALA A 194 -6.94 -8.52 -9.34
CA ALA A 194 -6.74 -9.14 -10.65
C ALA A 194 -6.32 -8.12 -11.74
N GLY A 195 -6.11 -6.85 -11.38
CA GLY A 195 -5.92 -5.77 -12.35
C GLY A 195 -5.03 -4.62 -11.86
N ARG A 196 -5.11 -3.49 -12.57
CA ARG A 196 -4.46 -2.24 -12.15
C ARG A 196 -5.22 -1.63 -10.98
N GLU A 197 -4.51 -1.21 -9.95
CA GLU A 197 -5.08 -0.67 -8.71
C GLU A 197 -4.23 0.51 -8.21
N VAL A 198 -4.92 1.55 -7.72
CA VAL A 198 -4.37 2.56 -6.80
C VAL A 198 -5.03 2.30 -5.45
N TYR A 199 -4.26 2.28 -4.37
CA TYR A 199 -4.77 1.93 -3.05
C TYR A 199 -4.07 2.67 -1.92
N VAL A 200 -4.74 2.71 -0.77
CA VAL A 200 -4.18 3.16 0.51
C VAL A 200 -3.65 1.93 1.27
N LYS A 201 -2.41 2.02 1.75
CA LYS A 201 -1.69 0.90 2.37
C LYS A 201 -2.02 0.70 3.85
N ASN A 202 -2.35 1.79 4.55
CA ASN A 202 -2.27 1.82 6.01
C ASN A 202 -3.55 2.28 6.74
N LEU A 203 -4.66 2.46 6.01
CA LEU A 203 -5.97 2.81 6.57
C LEU A 203 -7.09 2.07 5.81
N ARG A 204 -8.10 1.60 6.54
CA ARG A 204 -9.29 0.92 5.99
C ARG A 204 -10.53 1.81 6.04
N ASP A 205 -11.54 1.41 5.27
CA ASP A 205 -12.83 2.10 5.24
C ASP A 205 -13.50 2.09 6.63
N GLU A 206 -14.04 3.24 7.01
CA GLU A 206 -14.66 3.56 8.30
C GLU A 206 -13.72 3.52 9.52
N GLU A 207 -12.40 3.52 9.29
CA GLU A 207 -11.41 3.55 10.38
C GLU A 207 -11.30 4.94 11.03
N ALA A 208 -11.00 4.97 12.33
CA ALA A 208 -10.74 6.21 13.07
C ALA A 208 -9.23 6.43 13.23
N VAL A 209 -8.76 7.65 13.02
CA VAL A 209 -7.34 8.03 13.10
C VAL A 209 -7.17 9.33 13.89
N SER A 210 -6.00 9.55 14.48
CA SER A 210 -5.63 10.82 15.12
C SER A 210 -4.82 11.69 14.17
N SER A 211 -5.11 12.99 14.10
CA SER A 211 -4.34 13.96 13.31
C SER A 211 -3.17 14.56 14.12
N PRO A 212 -2.01 14.88 13.50
CA PRO A 212 -1.63 14.53 12.13
C PRO A 212 -1.23 13.05 11.99
N PHE A 213 -1.38 12.51 10.78
CA PHE A 213 -1.03 11.12 10.47
C PHE A 213 -0.36 10.95 9.10
N THR A 214 0.35 9.85 8.92
CA THR A 214 0.91 9.44 7.62
C THR A 214 -0.14 8.64 6.85
N LEU A 215 -0.39 9.01 5.59
CA LEU A 215 -1.13 8.19 4.63
C LEU A 215 -0.16 7.65 3.59
N SER A 216 -0.05 6.32 3.49
CA SER A 216 0.88 5.64 2.59
C SER A 216 0.11 5.05 1.40
N LEU A 217 0.64 5.24 0.19
CA LEU A 217 -0.06 5.03 -1.07
C LEU A 217 0.64 3.96 -1.91
N GLY A 218 -0.15 3.18 -2.63
CA GLY A 218 0.33 2.11 -3.49
C GLY A 218 -0.30 2.10 -4.87
N VAL A 219 0.45 1.53 -5.79
CA VAL A 219 0.00 1.09 -7.12
C VAL A 219 0.34 -0.38 -7.32
N LEU A 220 -0.54 -1.10 -8.01
CA LEU A 220 -0.37 -2.50 -8.37
C LEU A 220 -0.91 -2.73 -9.79
N GLY A 221 -0.38 -3.75 -10.47
CA GLY A 221 -0.86 -4.22 -11.77
C GLY A 221 0.10 -3.92 -12.92
N ALA A 222 -0.18 -4.54 -14.07
CA ALA A 222 0.73 -4.55 -15.21
C ALA A 222 1.06 -3.14 -15.71
N GLY A 223 2.35 -2.81 -15.72
CA GLY A 223 2.90 -1.55 -16.24
C GLY A 223 2.70 -0.32 -15.34
N LEU A 224 1.90 -0.43 -14.28
CA LEU A 224 1.59 0.71 -13.41
C LEU A 224 2.76 1.00 -12.46
N GLY A 225 3.17 2.26 -12.41
CA GLY A 225 4.26 2.72 -11.55
C GLY A 225 4.10 4.17 -11.12
N VAL A 226 5.01 4.62 -10.27
CA VAL A 226 5.06 6.02 -9.83
C VAL A 226 6.13 6.79 -10.63
N ALA A 227 5.85 8.04 -10.98
CA ALA A 227 6.82 8.95 -11.56
C ALA A 227 6.46 10.40 -11.20
N PRO A 228 7.45 11.30 -11.05
CA PRO A 228 7.19 12.72 -10.87
C PRO A 228 6.38 13.33 -12.02
N ALA A 229 5.70 14.44 -11.74
CA ALA A 229 5.09 15.28 -12.75
C ALA A 229 6.14 15.76 -13.78
N GLY A 230 5.70 16.03 -15.01
CA GLY A 230 6.56 16.44 -16.13
C GLY A 230 7.27 15.29 -16.85
N THR A 231 7.14 14.04 -16.39
CA THR A 231 7.75 12.88 -17.04
C THR A 231 6.88 12.34 -18.19
N ALA A 232 7.51 11.84 -19.25
CA ALA A 232 6.81 11.22 -20.40
C ALA A 232 6.89 9.69 -20.35
N ILE A 233 6.68 9.10 -19.17
CA ILE A 233 6.84 7.66 -18.95
C ILE A 233 5.47 7.00 -18.88
N LYS A 234 5.19 6.11 -19.84
CA LYS A 234 3.90 5.46 -20.01
C LYS A 234 3.47 4.70 -18.75
N ASP A 235 2.18 4.79 -18.44
CA ASP A 235 1.52 4.08 -17.32
C ASP A 235 2.11 4.40 -15.93
N THR A 236 2.85 5.50 -15.81
CA THR A 236 3.37 5.99 -14.54
C THR A 236 2.86 7.38 -14.22
N GLY A 237 2.85 7.73 -12.94
CA GLY A 237 2.30 8.99 -12.51
C GLY A 237 2.54 9.35 -11.05
N HIS A 238 1.97 10.47 -10.64
CA HIS A 238 2.04 10.99 -9.28
C HIS A 238 0.66 10.99 -8.63
N PHE A 239 0.63 10.89 -7.30
CA PHE A 239 -0.63 10.86 -6.57
C PHE A 239 -1.21 12.26 -6.37
N ARG A 240 -2.54 12.33 -6.40
CA ARG A 240 -3.33 13.46 -5.91
C ARG A 240 -4.32 12.96 -4.88
N LEU A 241 -4.48 13.73 -3.81
CA LEU A 241 -5.34 13.42 -2.68
C LEU A 241 -6.34 14.55 -2.49
N SER A 242 -7.59 14.19 -2.23
CA SER A 242 -8.65 15.11 -1.85
C SER A 242 -9.38 14.55 -0.64
N PHE A 243 -9.52 15.36 0.41
CA PHE A 243 -10.21 15.03 1.65
C PHE A 243 -11.44 15.92 1.78
N ALA A 244 -12.62 15.37 1.52
CA ALA A 244 -13.88 16.10 1.61
C ALA A 244 -14.54 15.86 2.97
N PRO A 245 -14.82 16.91 3.78
CA PRO A 245 -15.55 16.74 5.03
C PRO A 245 -17.03 16.42 4.77
N LYS A 246 -17.58 15.45 5.49
CA LYS A 246 -18.99 15.02 5.31
C LYS A 246 -20.00 16.12 5.68
N GLY A 247 -19.66 17.01 6.61
CA GLY A 247 -20.50 18.13 7.05
C GLY A 247 -20.60 19.30 6.08
N GLY A 248 -20.01 19.18 4.88
CA GLY A 248 -19.83 20.30 3.95
C GLY A 248 -18.60 21.15 4.31
N GLY A 249 -18.09 21.87 3.31
CA GLY A 249 -16.85 22.65 3.43
C GLY A 249 -15.89 22.38 2.28
N ASN A 250 -14.78 23.11 2.28
CA ASN A 250 -13.76 22.98 1.24
C ASN A 250 -12.93 21.71 1.44
N ALA A 251 -12.79 20.91 0.39
CA ALA A 251 -11.89 19.77 0.42
C ALA A 251 -10.43 20.21 0.54
N VAL A 252 -9.69 19.57 1.46
CA VAL A 252 -8.23 19.72 1.55
C VAL A 252 -7.61 18.87 0.45
N ARG A 253 -6.66 19.43 -0.31
CA ARG A 253 -6.02 18.73 -1.43
C ARG A 253 -4.52 18.73 -1.29
N GLN A 254 -3.89 17.61 -1.65
CA GLN A 254 -2.44 17.48 -1.73
C GLN A 254 -2.05 16.86 -3.07
N ASN A 255 -1.09 17.46 -3.76
CA ASN A 255 -0.54 16.94 -5.02
C ASN A 255 0.91 16.53 -4.79
N LEU A 256 1.21 15.23 -4.94
CA LEU A 256 2.52 14.64 -4.69
C LEU A 256 3.38 14.66 -5.96
N VAL A 257 3.53 15.85 -6.56
CA VAL A 257 4.14 16.05 -7.90
C VAL A 257 5.61 15.63 -7.99
N ASP A 258 6.28 15.49 -6.86
CA ASP A 258 7.64 14.98 -6.72
C ASP A 258 7.72 13.45 -6.85
N GLY A 259 6.59 12.75 -7.00
CA GLY A 259 6.55 11.29 -7.13
C GLY A 259 6.70 10.56 -5.78
N ARG A 260 6.53 11.25 -4.64
CA ARG A 260 6.51 10.58 -3.33
C ARG A 260 5.23 9.75 -3.16
N THR A 261 5.33 8.73 -2.31
CA THR A 261 4.25 7.75 -2.09
C THR A 261 3.61 7.85 -0.71
N GLU A 262 4.00 8.86 0.07
CA GLU A 262 3.48 9.11 1.41
C GLU A 262 3.15 10.60 1.59
N ALA A 263 2.08 10.86 2.34
CA ALA A 263 1.61 12.19 2.65
C ALA A 263 1.38 12.34 4.16
N ILE A 264 1.81 13.47 4.72
CA ILE A 264 1.40 13.87 6.07
C ILE A 264 0.04 14.57 5.92
N VAL A 265 -0.95 14.04 6.59
CA VAL A 265 -2.33 14.53 6.59
C VAL A 265 -2.61 15.18 7.93
N ASP A 266 -2.90 16.47 7.91
CA ASP A 266 -3.33 17.23 9.07
C ASP A 266 -4.72 17.79 8.80
N LEU A 267 -5.72 17.22 9.47
CA LEU A 267 -7.13 17.53 9.31
C LEU A 267 -7.77 17.83 10.67
N PRO A 268 -8.73 18.76 10.73
CA PRO A 268 -9.58 18.93 11.91
C PRO A 268 -10.34 17.65 12.29
N LEU A 269 -10.86 17.62 13.51
CA LEU A 269 -11.78 16.56 13.94
C LEU A 269 -13.01 16.52 13.04
N GLY A 270 -13.43 15.34 12.62
CA GLY A 270 -14.59 15.15 11.77
C GLY A 270 -14.56 13.89 10.94
N GLU A 271 -15.62 13.66 10.16
CA GLU A 271 -15.72 12.58 9.19
C GLU A 271 -15.33 13.06 7.80
N TYR A 272 -14.54 12.26 7.10
CA TYR A 272 -13.98 12.59 5.79
C TYR A 272 -14.18 11.45 4.79
N GLU A 273 -14.32 11.82 3.53
CA GLU A 273 -14.09 10.93 2.40
C GLU A 273 -12.80 11.36 1.68
N ALA A 274 -11.84 10.45 1.60
CA ALA A 274 -10.63 10.59 0.83
C ALA A 274 -10.80 10.00 -0.57
N VAL A 275 -10.37 10.77 -1.57
CA VAL A 275 -10.17 10.29 -2.95
C VAL A 275 -8.68 10.37 -3.25
N VAL A 276 -8.09 9.22 -3.59
CA VAL A 276 -6.70 9.10 -4.06
C VAL A 276 -6.73 8.76 -5.54
N SER A 277 -6.07 9.56 -6.37
CA SER A 277 -5.91 9.31 -7.80
C SER A 277 -4.46 9.37 -8.23
N LEU A 278 -4.15 8.63 -9.29
CA LEU A 278 -2.89 8.67 -10.00
C LEU A 278 -3.08 9.46 -11.29
N HIS A 279 -2.18 10.41 -11.53
CA HIS A 279 -2.15 11.23 -12.73
C HIS A 279 -0.80 11.10 -13.41
N ASP A 280 -0.75 11.05 -14.73
CA ASP A 280 0.51 10.93 -15.47
C ASP A 280 1.39 12.19 -15.34
N GLY A 281 2.54 12.21 -16.00
CA GLY A 281 3.43 13.36 -15.95
C GLY A 281 2.86 14.63 -16.60
N ALA A 282 1.92 14.53 -17.54
CA ALA A 282 1.19 15.69 -18.06
C ALA A 282 0.07 16.17 -17.11
N GLY A 283 -0.29 15.35 -16.12
CA GLY A 283 -1.34 15.62 -15.16
C GLY A 283 -2.70 15.02 -15.54
N GLU A 284 -2.75 14.22 -16.60
CA GLU A 284 -3.94 13.52 -17.06
C GLU A 284 -4.28 12.37 -16.13
N PHE A 285 -5.58 12.12 -15.95
CA PHE A 285 -6.07 11.07 -15.06
C PHE A 285 -5.73 9.67 -15.59
N LEU A 286 -5.13 8.83 -14.74
CA LEU A 286 -4.86 7.42 -15.06
C LEU A 286 -5.84 6.48 -14.34
N LEU A 287 -5.89 6.57 -13.02
CA LEU A 287 -6.65 5.66 -12.18
C LEU A 287 -6.96 6.31 -10.83
N LYS A 288 -7.98 5.82 -10.11
CA LYS A 288 -8.24 6.19 -8.72
C LYS A 288 -8.49 4.98 -7.86
N ALA A 289 -8.18 5.11 -6.57
CA ALA A 289 -8.63 4.19 -5.55
C ALA A 289 -10.16 4.29 -5.41
N ALA A 290 -10.73 3.25 -4.82
CA ALA A 290 -12.04 3.35 -4.22
C ALA A 290 -12.05 4.49 -3.16
N PRO A 291 -13.16 5.25 -3.03
CA PRO A 291 -13.28 6.26 -1.99
C PRO A 291 -13.09 5.63 -0.61
N LEU A 292 -12.34 6.32 0.25
CA LEU A 292 -12.01 5.87 1.59
C LEU A 292 -12.68 6.78 2.62
N LYS A 293 -13.62 6.27 3.39
CA LYS A 293 -14.24 7.00 4.49
C LYS A 293 -13.45 6.76 5.77
N PHE A 294 -13.26 7.80 6.56
CA PHE A 294 -12.58 7.69 7.86
C PHE A 294 -13.00 8.83 8.78
N SER A 295 -12.70 8.71 10.07
CA SER A 295 -12.92 9.78 11.04
C SER A 295 -11.61 10.23 11.67
N VAL A 296 -11.47 11.54 11.84
CA VAL A 296 -10.39 12.15 12.61
C VAL A 296 -10.89 12.37 14.03
N THR A 297 -10.26 11.70 14.97
CA THR A 297 -10.63 11.69 16.39
C THR A 297 -9.54 12.36 17.22
N ARG A 298 -9.88 12.70 18.47
CA ARG A 298 -8.88 13.21 19.41
C ARG A 298 -7.87 12.11 19.68
N HIS A 299 -6.63 12.50 19.90
CA HIS A 299 -5.62 11.59 20.43
C HIS A 299 -6.10 11.13 21.81
N ASP A 300 -6.44 9.85 21.95
CA ASP A 300 -6.56 9.26 23.27
C ASP A 300 -5.17 9.33 23.91
N ARG A 301 -5.09 10.02 25.05
CA ARG A 301 -3.86 10.22 25.82
C ARG A 301 -3.61 9.04 26.74
#